data_AF-A0A0R0IRF2-F1
#
_entry.id   AF-A0A0R0IRF2-F1
#
_cell.length_a   1.000
_cell.length_b   1.000
_cell.length_c   1.000
_cell.angle_alpha   90.00
_cell.angle_beta   90.00
_cell.angle_gamma   90.00
#
_symmetry.space_group_name_H-M   'P 1'
#
loop_
_entity.id
_entity.type
_entity.pdbx_description
1 polymer ?
#
loop_
_entity_poly.entity_id
_entity_poly.type
_entity_poly.pdbx_seq_one_letter_code
_entity_poly.pdbx_strand_id
1 'polypeptide(L)'
;MVYSGAVDRIIGRPPPKTGDVVLVADGTEKPIGWGMYNSVSMFCVRLMQLEDEATSDSSCALNMEKLIETRIDAAVEMRRRLGLPSVHTNAYRLINSEGDRLSGLIIDVFGGVAVVASSAAWVEKYKSEIEIVENEIVYTISLKGQKTGFYADQRENRQFISRISDGQKVLDICCYSGGFALNAVRGGALNVTGIDTSPLALELAKENVVLNNIDPGRISFLREDATEFMKGALLRNESWDIVIIDPPKLAPTKK
;
A
#
# COMPACT_ATOMS: atom_id res chain seq x y z
N MET A 1 2.02 10.13 15.49
CA MET A 1 1.47 11.39 14.94
C MET A 1 0.83 12.19 16.07
N VAL A 2 0.82 13.52 15.98
CA VAL A 2 0.14 14.43 16.94
C VAL A 2 -1.00 15.11 16.20
N TYR A 3 -2.20 15.08 16.79
CA TYR A 3 -3.37 15.73 16.25
C TYR A 3 -3.42 17.20 16.65
N SER A 4 -3.90 18.08 15.77
CA SER A 4 -4.04 19.52 16.05
C SER A 4 -4.89 19.78 17.31
N GLY A 5 -5.98 19.04 17.50
CA GLY A 5 -6.83 19.14 18.68
C GLY A 5 -6.20 18.63 19.98
N ALA A 6 -5.03 17.99 19.93
CA ALA A 6 -4.28 17.54 21.11
C ALA A 6 -3.17 18.52 21.53
N VAL A 7 -2.98 19.64 20.80
CA VAL A 7 -1.94 20.63 21.08
C VAL A 7 -2.51 21.77 21.92
N ASP A 8 -2.02 21.91 23.15
CA ASP A 8 -2.36 23.04 24.05
C ASP A 8 -1.74 24.36 23.56
N ARG A 9 -0.45 24.34 23.24
CA ARG A 9 0.30 25.52 22.81
C ARG A 9 1.45 25.18 21.89
N ILE A 10 1.84 26.14 21.05
CA ILE A 10 3.03 26.08 20.19
C ILE A 10 4.00 27.17 20.65
N ILE A 11 5.22 26.78 20.99
CA ILE A 11 6.26 27.68 21.50
C ILE A 11 7.31 27.89 20.41
N GLY A 12 7.53 29.15 20.01
CA GLY A 12 8.54 29.54 19.02
C GLY A 12 8.46 31.04 18.69
N ARG A 13 9.61 31.68 18.45
CA ARG A 13 9.69 33.08 17.99
C ARG A 13 10.67 33.18 16.82
N PRO A 14 10.19 33.29 15.56
CA PRO A 14 8.79 33.22 15.13
C PRO A 14 8.17 31.81 15.34
N PRO A 15 6.84 31.67 15.30
CA PRO A 15 6.19 30.36 15.33
C PRO A 15 6.68 29.45 14.18
N PRO A 16 6.71 28.12 14.38
CA PRO A 16 7.13 27.18 13.34
C PRO A 16 6.18 27.21 12.14
N LYS A 17 6.73 26.93 10.97
CA LYS A 17 6.04 26.85 9.68
C LYS A 17 5.97 25.41 9.21
N THR A 18 5.08 25.14 8.25
CA THR A 18 5.00 23.82 7.62
C THR A 18 6.34 23.40 7.05
N GLY A 19 6.79 22.20 7.43
CA GLY A 19 8.10 21.65 7.06
C GLY A 19 9.21 21.93 8.06
N ASP A 20 8.95 22.67 9.15
CA ASP A 20 9.91 22.86 10.23
C ASP A 20 9.97 21.61 11.13
N VAL A 21 11.17 21.36 11.65
CA VAL A 21 11.39 20.37 12.71
C VAL A 21 10.96 20.99 14.03
N VAL A 22 10.16 20.27 14.81
CA VAL A 22 9.70 20.69 16.14
C VAL A 22 9.97 19.60 17.18
N LEU A 23 10.21 20.04 18.41
CA LEU A 23 10.14 19.17 19.58
C LEU A 23 8.69 19.04 20.03
N VAL A 24 8.31 17.85 20.45
CA VAL A 24 7.01 17.53 21.04
C VAL A 24 7.25 17.19 22.50
N ALA A 25 6.51 17.85 23.39
CA ALA A 25 6.58 17.65 24.82
C ALA A 25 5.17 17.41 25.39
N ASP A 26 5.09 16.81 26.57
CA ASP A 26 3.82 16.72 27.31
C ASP A 26 3.45 18.05 28.00
N GLY A 27 2.32 18.06 28.71
CA GLY A 27 1.84 19.26 29.41
C GLY A 27 2.75 19.76 30.55
N THR A 28 3.73 18.95 30.97
CA THR A 28 4.77 19.30 31.96
C THR A 28 6.08 19.74 31.31
N GLU A 29 6.09 19.90 29.98
CA GLU A 29 7.27 20.24 29.16
C GLU A 29 8.34 19.15 29.11
N LYS A 30 7.99 17.91 29.48
CA LYS A 30 8.88 16.76 29.31
C LYS A 30 8.92 16.34 27.82
N PRO A 31 10.10 16.19 27.20
CA PRO A 31 10.21 15.74 25.82
C PRO A 31 9.59 14.36 25.59
N ILE A 32 8.82 14.25 24.50
CA ILE A 32 8.28 13.00 23.95
C ILE A 32 9.11 12.57 22.74
N GLY A 33 9.63 13.53 21.99
CA GLY A 33 10.45 13.32 20.80
C GLY A 33 10.39 14.51 19.86
N TRP A 34 10.78 14.32 18.61
CA TRP A 34 10.76 15.36 17.59
C TRP A 34 10.06 14.91 16.31
N GLY A 35 9.57 15.87 15.54
CA GLY A 35 8.84 15.58 14.32
C GLY A 35 8.72 16.76 13.37
N MET A 36 8.05 16.51 12.25
CA MET A 36 7.84 17.50 11.20
C MET A 36 6.48 18.18 11.38
N TYR A 37 6.48 19.51 11.48
CA TYR A 37 5.29 20.32 11.67
C TYR A 37 4.55 20.60 10.35
N ASN A 38 3.23 20.64 10.41
CA ASN A 38 2.35 21.04 9.32
C ASN A 38 1.15 21.81 9.88
N SER A 39 1.12 23.13 9.63
CA SER A 39 0.10 24.02 10.21
C SER A 39 -1.30 23.84 9.65
N VAL A 40 -1.45 23.18 8.50
CA VAL A 40 -2.74 22.99 7.81
C VAL A 40 -3.27 21.56 7.90
N SER A 41 -2.57 20.66 8.60
CA SER A 41 -2.98 19.27 8.76
C SER A 41 -3.65 19.01 10.10
N MET A 42 -4.69 18.16 10.10
CA MET A 42 -5.21 17.56 11.34
C MET A 42 -4.14 16.77 12.09
N PHE A 43 -3.15 16.23 11.37
CA PHE A 43 -1.94 15.63 11.94
C PHE A 43 -0.82 16.68 11.95
N CYS A 44 -0.95 17.66 12.85
CA CYS A 44 -0.11 18.85 12.85
C CYS A 44 1.38 18.55 13.11
N VAL A 45 1.72 17.42 13.75
CA VAL A 45 3.09 16.92 13.82
C VAL A 45 3.14 15.44 13.43
N ARG A 46 3.94 15.11 12.42
CA ARG A 46 4.36 13.72 12.18
C ARG A 46 5.62 13.48 13.01
N LEU A 47 5.46 12.78 14.14
CA LEU A 47 6.57 12.35 14.98
C LEU A 47 7.55 11.51 14.15
N MET A 48 8.80 11.95 14.13
CA MET A 48 9.88 11.25 13.45
C MET A 48 10.55 10.33 14.45
N GLN A 49 11.17 10.83 15.51
CA GLN A 49 11.87 10.00 16.48
C GLN A 49 11.36 10.30 17.89
N LEU A 50 11.16 9.26 18.70
CA LEU A 50 10.83 9.40 20.12
C LEU A 50 12.09 9.71 20.94
N GLU A 51 11.91 10.31 22.11
CA GLU A 51 13.02 10.70 23.00
C GLU A 51 13.92 9.50 23.38
N ASP A 52 13.31 8.36 23.71
CA ASP A 52 14.05 7.15 24.07
C ASP A 52 14.88 6.60 22.89
N GLU A 53 14.38 6.78 21.66
CA GLU A 53 15.14 6.40 20.46
C GLU A 53 16.31 7.36 20.22
N ALA A 54 16.09 8.66 20.39
CA ALA A 54 17.13 9.68 20.26
C ALA A 54 18.22 9.50 21.33
N THR A 55 17.85 9.01 22.51
CA THR A 55 18.79 8.64 23.58
C THR A 55 19.62 7.41 23.21
N SER A 56 18.98 6.41 22.58
CA SER A 56 19.64 5.15 22.19
C SER A 56 20.54 5.30 20.96
N ASP A 57 20.14 6.14 20.01
CA ASP A 57 20.92 6.52 18.84
C ASP A 57 20.83 8.04 18.62
N SER A 58 21.81 8.73 19.19
CA SER A 58 21.92 10.18 19.07
C SER A 58 22.36 10.64 17.69
N SER A 59 22.84 9.75 16.81
CA SER A 59 23.29 10.13 15.45
C SER A 59 22.13 10.58 14.56
N CYS A 60 20.92 10.10 14.85
CA CYS A 60 19.68 10.48 14.17
C CYS A 60 18.95 11.65 14.83
N ALA A 61 19.37 12.09 16.04
CA ALA A 61 18.66 13.12 16.78
C ALA A 61 18.64 14.46 16.01
N LEU A 62 17.44 14.92 15.66
CA LEU A 62 17.21 16.11 14.82
C LEU A 62 17.92 16.06 13.45
N ASN A 63 18.36 14.88 13.01
CA ASN A 63 19.03 14.66 11.74
C ASN A 63 18.12 13.82 10.81
N MET A 64 17.34 14.51 9.99
CA MET A 64 16.34 13.88 9.14
C MET A 64 16.97 12.99 8.07
N GLU A 65 18.07 13.40 7.45
CA GLU A 65 18.75 12.64 6.39
C GLU A 65 19.26 11.30 6.95
N LYS A 66 19.97 11.34 8.08
CA LYS A 66 20.46 10.12 8.72
C LYS A 66 19.34 9.22 9.22
N LEU A 67 18.26 9.81 9.73
CA LEU A 67 17.09 9.05 10.17
C LEU A 67 16.38 8.36 9.00
N ILE A 68 16.24 9.02 7.84
CA ILE A 68 15.65 8.45 6.63
C ILE A 68 16.49 7.26 6.17
N GLU A 69 17.81 7.45 6.00
CA GLU A 69 18.75 6.38 5.60
C GLU A 69 18.62 5.17 6.53
N THR A 70 18.73 5.40 7.85
CA THR A 70 18.68 4.35 8.87
C THR A 70 17.35 3.57 8.84
N ARG A 71 16.23 4.26 8.58
CA ARG A 71 14.90 3.62 8.52
C ARG A 71 14.65 2.90 7.20
N ILE A 72 15.17 3.41 6.09
CA ILE A 72 15.16 2.69 4.82
C ILE A 72 15.97 1.40 4.96
N ASP A 73 17.17 1.45 5.55
CA ASP A 73 17.99 0.26 5.80
C ASP A 73 17.28 -0.76 6.69
N ALA A 74 16.66 -0.30 7.79
CA ALA A 74 15.87 -1.15 8.66
C ALA A 74 14.68 -1.80 7.91
N ALA A 75 14.01 -1.05 7.04
CA ALA A 75 12.92 -1.57 6.23
C ALA A 75 13.41 -2.59 5.20
N VAL A 76 14.51 -2.32 4.50
CA VAL A 76 15.17 -3.25 3.56
C VAL A 76 15.52 -4.55 4.27
N GLU A 77 16.17 -4.48 5.43
CA GLU A 77 16.56 -5.65 6.20
C GLU A 77 15.34 -6.45 6.69
N MET A 78 14.27 -5.77 7.10
CA MET A 78 13.01 -6.42 7.45
C MET A 78 12.43 -7.19 6.25
N ARG A 79 12.47 -6.63 5.03
CA ARG A 79 12.00 -7.31 3.81
C ARG A 79 12.89 -8.49 3.45
N ARG A 80 14.22 -8.37 3.60
CA ARG A 80 15.15 -9.49 3.42
C ARG A 80 14.85 -10.65 4.36
N ARG A 81 14.56 -10.37 5.63
CA ARG A 81 14.15 -11.40 6.62
C ARG A 81 12.81 -12.05 6.28
N LEU A 82 11.93 -11.34 5.59
CA LEU A 82 10.69 -11.88 5.02
C LEU A 82 10.92 -12.64 3.70
N GLY A 83 12.17 -12.77 3.24
CA GLY A 83 12.53 -13.44 2.00
C GLY A 83 12.18 -12.63 0.75
N LEU A 84 12.28 -11.30 0.80
CA LEU A 84 11.93 -10.41 -0.33
C LEU A 84 13.16 -9.65 -0.86
N PRO A 85 13.31 -9.54 -2.19
CA PRO A 85 12.58 -10.31 -3.21
C PRO A 85 12.92 -11.82 -3.11
N SER A 86 12.10 -12.67 -3.73
CA SER A 86 12.34 -14.12 -3.81
C SER A 86 12.35 -14.58 -5.27
N VAL A 87 12.73 -15.84 -5.48
CA VAL A 87 12.57 -16.54 -6.78
C VAL A 87 11.11 -16.58 -7.26
N HIS A 88 10.14 -16.40 -6.36
CA HIS A 88 8.71 -16.45 -6.68
C HIS A 88 8.06 -15.06 -6.80
N THR A 89 8.73 -14.00 -6.34
CA THR A 89 8.19 -12.64 -6.47
C THR A 89 9.29 -11.59 -6.43
N ASN A 90 9.22 -10.68 -7.38
CA ASN A 90 10.00 -9.46 -7.44
C ASN A 90 9.14 -8.21 -7.18
N ALA A 91 7.90 -8.38 -6.71
CA ALA A 91 6.97 -7.30 -6.43
C ALA A 91 6.58 -7.27 -4.94
N TYR A 92 6.90 -6.19 -4.23
CA TYR A 92 6.69 -6.08 -2.79
C TYR A 92 6.69 -4.64 -2.29
N ARG A 93 6.09 -4.40 -1.12
CA ARG A 93 6.18 -3.11 -0.44
C ARG A 93 7.51 -2.98 0.31
N LEU A 94 8.36 -2.07 -0.11
CA LEU A 94 9.60 -1.73 0.58
C LEU A 94 9.34 -0.83 1.80
N ILE A 95 8.53 0.23 1.66
CA ILE A 95 8.18 1.14 2.76
C ILE A 95 6.65 1.22 2.91
N ASN A 96 6.17 1.08 4.14
CA ASN A 96 4.76 1.03 4.55
C ASN A 96 4.42 2.13 5.56
N SER A 97 4.77 3.38 5.24
CA SER A 97 4.37 4.56 5.99
C SER A 97 4.73 4.46 7.49
N GLU A 98 3.75 4.61 8.38
CA GLU A 98 3.93 4.52 9.83
C GLU A 98 4.50 3.16 10.26
N GLY A 99 4.19 2.08 9.53
CA GLY A 99 4.69 0.73 9.83
C GLY A 99 6.22 0.62 9.75
N ASP A 100 6.85 1.45 8.92
CA ASP A 100 8.31 1.55 8.79
C ASP A 100 8.84 2.86 9.39
N ARG A 101 8.02 3.52 10.20
CA ARG A 101 8.38 4.78 10.89
C ARG A 101 8.74 5.91 9.91
N LEU A 102 8.31 5.82 8.66
CA LEU A 102 8.45 6.87 7.65
C LEU A 102 7.05 7.37 7.28
N SER A 103 6.39 7.99 8.26
CA SER A 103 4.96 8.36 8.20
C SER A 103 4.64 9.22 6.98
N GLY A 104 3.79 8.68 6.11
CA GLY A 104 3.34 9.30 4.86
C GLY A 104 4.15 8.94 3.62
N LEU A 105 5.19 8.12 3.73
CA LEU A 105 5.96 7.56 2.63
C LEU A 105 5.55 6.11 2.37
N ILE A 106 5.22 5.78 1.12
CA ILE A 106 5.03 4.41 0.65
C ILE A 106 5.96 4.19 -0.53
N ILE A 107 6.66 3.06 -0.53
CA ILE A 107 7.47 2.62 -1.66
C ILE A 107 7.09 1.18 -1.99
N ASP A 108 6.56 0.97 -3.19
CA ASP A 108 6.28 -0.35 -3.74
C ASP A 108 7.32 -0.66 -4.83
N VAL A 109 7.97 -1.81 -4.76
CA VAL A 109 8.96 -2.29 -5.74
C VAL A 109 8.30 -3.28 -6.68
N PHE A 110 8.55 -3.13 -7.98
CA PHE A 110 8.09 -3.99 -9.06
C PHE A 110 9.27 -4.32 -9.98
N GLY A 111 9.88 -5.49 -9.78
CA GLY A 111 11.14 -5.84 -10.42
C GLY A 111 12.23 -4.81 -10.08
N GLY A 112 12.76 -4.11 -11.10
CA GLY A 112 13.74 -3.04 -10.91
C GLY A 112 13.15 -1.66 -10.66
N VAL A 113 11.81 -1.50 -10.69
CA VAL A 113 11.17 -0.18 -10.58
C VAL A 113 10.62 0.03 -9.16
N ALA A 114 10.98 1.14 -8.53
CA ALA A 114 10.37 1.60 -7.30
C ALA A 114 9.32 2.69 -7.58
N VAL A 115 8.08 2.47 -7.11
CA VAL A 115 6.99 3.45 -7.17
C VAL A 115 6.86 4.11 -5.81
N VAL A 116 7.13 5.41 -5.77
CA VAL A 116 7.06 6.23 -4.56
C VAL A 116 5.71 6.94 -4.51
N ALA A 117 5.01 6.78 -3.39
CA ALA A 117 3.79 7.52 -3.08
C ALA A 117 3.98 8.32 -1.78
N SER A 118 3.61 9.59 -1.83
CA SER A 118 3.79 10.55 -0.75
C SER A 118 2.44 11.12 -0.33
N SER A 119 2.25 11.26 0.98
CA SER A 119 1.10 11.93 1.60
C SER A 119 1.51 12.90 2.73
N ALA A 120 2.80 13.23 2.79
CA ALA A 120 3.36 14.07 3.85
C ALA A 120 4.32 15.12 3.29
N ALA A 121 4.19 16.36 3.78
CA ALA A 121 5.00 17.48 3.31
C ALA A 121 6.52 17.27 3.48
N TRP A 122 6.95 16.50 4.48
CA TRP A 122 8.37 16.20 4.66
C TRP A 122 8.90 15.28 3.55
N VAL A 123 8.09 14.36 3.02
CA VAL A 123 8.52 13.49 1.92
C VAL A 123 8.81 14.31 0.67
N GLU A 124 7.96 15.32 0.40
CA GLU A 124 8.20 16.27 -0.70
C GLU A 124 9.47 17.11 -0.46
N LYS A 125 9.72 17.52 0.79
CA LYS A 125 10.89 18.32 1.16
C LYS A 125 12.21 17.54 1.01
N TYR A 126 12.21 16.24 1.31
CA TYR A 126 13.38 15.37 1.27
C TYR A 126 13.37 14.41 0.07
N LYS A 127 12.69 14.80 -1.02
CA LYS A 127 12.49 13.92 -2.17
C LYS A 127 13.81 13.47 -2.83
N SER A 128 14.79 14.36 -2.94
CA SER A 128 16.14 14.04 -3.45
C SER A 128 16.81 12.89 -2.70
N GLU A 129 16.52 12.78 -1.40
CA GLU A 129 17.12 11.80 -0.50
C GLU A 129 16.32 10.48 -0.48
N ILE A 130 15.17 10.45 -1.17
CA ILE A 130 14.24 9.31 -1.28
C ILE A 130 14.22 8.76 -2.73
N GLU A 131 14.77 9.49 -3.69
CA GLU A 131 14.88 9.04 -5.08
C GLU A 131 15.91 7.90 -5.21
N ILE A 132 15.41 6.71 -5.55
CA ILE A 132 16.22 5.54 -5.88
C ILE A 132 16.27 5.43 -7.42
N VAL A 133 17.47 5.38 -7.99
CA VAL A 133 17.69 5.04 -9.40
C VAL A 133 18.27 3.63 -9.47
N GLU A 134 17.57 2.70 -10.15
CA GLU A 134 18.14 1.38 -10.44
C GLU A 134 17.59 0.75 -11.74
N ASN A 135 18.52 0.37 -12.63
CA ASN A 135 18.45 -0.65 -13.71
C ASN A 135 17.26 -0.66 -14.70
N GLU A 136 17.44 0.04 -15.83
CA GLU A 136 16.71 0.05 -17.13
C GLU A 136 15.71 -1.09 -17.46
N ILE A 137 14.63 -1.28 -16.70
CA ILE A 137 13.58 -2.26 -17.04
C ILE A 137 12.18 -1.70 -16.81
N VAL A 138 11.31 -1.89 -17.81
CA VAL A 138 9.96 -1.32 -17.91
C VAL A 138 8.89 -2.31 -17.46
N TYR A 139 7.98 -1.85 -16.61
CA TYR A 139 6.65 -2.45 -16.44
C TYR A 139 5.58 -1.46 -16.92
N THR A 140 4.56 -1.95 -17.61
CA THR A 140 3.35 -1.17 -17.94
C THR A 140 2.48 -1.06 -16.69
N ILE A 141 2.86 -0.17 -15.78
CA ILE A 141 2.02 0.22 -14.66
C ILE A 141 1.18 1.40 -15.15
N SER A 142 -0.14 1.20 -15.30
CA SER A 142 -1.03 2.33 -15.53
C SER A 142 -1.08 3.16 -14.24
N LEU A 143 -0.32 4.25 -14.22
CA LEU A 143 -0.38 5.30 -13.18
C LEU A 143 -1.75 6.03 -13.15
N LYS A 144 -2.66 5.70 -14.07
CA LYS A 144 -4.06 6.15 -14.07
C LYS A 144 -4.93 5.09 -13.37
N GLY A 145 -5.01 5.15 -12.05
CA GLY A 145 -5.79 4.25 -11.20
C GLY A 145 -5.71 4.62 -9.71
N GLN A 146 -6.43 3.91 -8.82
CA GLN A 146 -6.28 4.10 -7.38
C GLN A 146 -4.95 3.50 -6.87
N LYS A 147 -4.25 4.19 -5.97
CA LYS A 147 -2.91 3.82 -5.42
C LYS A 147 -1.82 3.69 -6.51
N THR A 148 -0.86 2.77 -6.33
CA THR A 148 0.30 2.47 -7.20
C THR A 148 -0.03 1.53 -8.37
N GLY A 149 -1.31 1.18 -8.57
CA GLY A 149 -1.77 0.26 -9.62
C GLY A 149 -1.70 -1.24 -9.27
N PHE A 150 -1.19 -1.61 -8.08
CA PHE A 150 -1.19 -2.99 -7.58
C PHE A 150 -1.24 -3.04 -6.04
N TYR A 151 -1.99 -4.01 -5.51
CA TYR A 151 -2.16 -4.22 -4.07
C TYR A 151 -1.15 -5.25 -3.54
N ALA A 152 0.05 -4.79 -3.20
CA ALA A 152 1.10 -5.63 -2.62
C ALA A 152 0.73 -6.18 -1.23
N ASP A 153 -0.13 -5.46 -0.50
CA ASP A 153 -0.70 -5.84 0.80
C ASP A 153 -1.53 -7.14 0.74
N GLN A 154 -2.20 -7.41 -0.38
CA GLN A 154 -3.04 -8.61 -0.57
C GLN A 154 -2.26 -9.88 -0.97
N ARG A 155 -0.91 -9.87 -0.95
CA ARG A 155 -0.08 -11.00 -1.44
C ARG A 155 -0.37 -12.32 -0.74
N GLU A 156 -0.38 -12.32 0.59
CA GLU A 156 -0.59 -13.55 1.38
C GLU A 156 -2.00 -14.10 1.20
N ASN A 157 -2.99 -13.21 1.10
CA ASN A 157 -4.38 -13.58 0.82
C ASN A 157 -4.52 -14.20 -0.56
N ARG A 158 -3.84 -13.66 -1.59
CA ARG A 158 -3.81 -14.29 -2.93
C ARG A 158 -3.18 -15.67 -2.90
N GLN A 159 -2.09 -15.85 -2.16
CA GLN A 159 -1.46 -17.17 -2.00
C GLN A 159 -2.37 -18.15 -1.27
N PHE A 160 -3.09 -17.69 -0.24
CA PHE A 160 -4.08 -18.51 0.46
C PHE A 160 -5.19 -18.98 -0.48
N ILE A 161 -5.77 -18.08 -1.29
CA ILE A 161 -6.78 -18.43 -2.29
C ILE A 161 -6.26 -19.49 -3.26
N SER A 162 -5.03 -19.34 -3.75
CA SER A 162 -4.41 -20.35 -4.62
C SER A 162 -4.40 -21.74 -3.97
N ARG A 163 -4.10 -21.86 -2.67
CA ARG A 163 -4.02 -23.15 -1.97
C ARG A 163 -5.37 -23.85 -1.78
N ILE A 164 -6.47 -23.12 -1.77
CA ILE A 164 -7.81 -23.67 -1.51
C ILE A 164 -8.69 -23.82 -2.76
N SER A 165 -8.16 -23.45 -3.93
CA SER A 165 -8.95 -23.35 -5.16
C SER A 165 -9.00 -24.64 -5.98
N ASP A 166 -8.24 -25.68 -5.64
CA ASP A 166 -8.18 -26.91 -6.46
C ASP A 166 -9.55 -27.57 -6.60
N GLY A 167 -10.02 -27.73 -7.84
CA GLY A 167 -11.33 -28.30 -8.14
C GLY A 167 -12.53 -27.40 -7.86
N GLN A 168 -12.34 -26.14 -7.45
CA GLN A 168 -13.42 -25.24 -7.03
C GLN A 168 -13.89 -24.31 -8.15
N LYS A 169 -15.16 -23.91 -8.12
CA LYS A 169 -15.71 -22.77 -8.88
C LYS A 169 -15.55 -21.50 -8.05
N VAL A 170 -14.87 -20.49 -8.59
CA VAL A 170 -14.50 -19.28 -7.84
C VAL A 170 -15.13 -18.03 -8.45
N LEU A 171 -15.69 -17.18 -7.60
CA LEU A 171 -16.18 -15.84 -7.95
C LEU A 171 -15.30 -14.77 -7.27
N ASP A 172 -14.78 -13.84 -8.05
CA ASP A 172 -13.94 -12.72 -7.60
C ASP A 172 -14.69 -11.39 -7.85
N ILE A 173 -15.32 -10.84 -6.81
CA ILE A 173 -16.09 -9.60 -6.87
C ILE A 173 -15.19 -8.39 -6.57
N CYS A 174 -15.29 -7.36 -7.42
CA CYS A 174 -14.38 -6.21 -7.44
C CYS A 174 -12.94 -6.65 -7.77
N CYS A 175 -12.80 -7.50 -8.80
CA CYS A 175 -11.56 -8.22 -9.08
C CYS A 175 -10.40 -7.33 -9.55
N TYR A 176 -10.66 -6.07 -9.91
CA TYR A 176 -9.68 -5.15 -10.49
C TYR A 176 -8.90 -5.81 -11.65
N SER A 177 -7.57 -5.91 -11.56
CA SER A 177 -6.68 -6.53 -12.54
C SER A 177 -6.60 -8.07 -12.44
N GLY A 178 -7.52 -8.69 -11.71
CA GLY A 178 -7.69 -10.15 -11.62
C GLY A 178 -6.73 -10.84 -10.65
N GLY A 179 -6.14 -10.12 -9.69
CA GLY A 179 -5.09 -10.67 -8.83
C GLY A 179 -5.49 -11.96 -8.10
N PHE A 180 -6.68 -12.00 -7.50
CA PHE A 180 -7.21 -13.19 -6.85
C PHE A 180 -7.64 -14.26 -7.87
N ALA A 181 -8.39 -13.85 -8.90
CA ALA A 181 -8.84 -14.74 -9.97
C ALA A 181 -7.69 -15.53 -10.62
N LEU A 182 -6.58 -14.88 -10.95
CA LEU A 182 -5.39 -15.52 -11.54
C LEU A 182 -4.74 -16.53 -10.59
N ASN A 183 -4.67 -16.21 -9.29
CA ASN A 183 -4.11 -17.11 -8.28
C ASN A 183 -5.01 -18.32 -8.03
N ALA A 184 -6.34 -18.15 -8.11
CA ALA A 184 -7.30 -19.25 -8.04
C ALA A 184 -7.12 -20.23 -9.21
N VAL A 185 -7.00 -19.73 -10.45
CA VAL A 185 -6.73 -20.61 -11.62
C VAL A 185 -5.40 -21.36 -11.46
N ARG A 186 -4.33 -20.67 -11.06
CA ARG A 186 -3.03 -21.30 -10.78
C ARG A 186 -3.09 -22.34 -9.65
N GLY A 187 -4.04 -22.16 -8.73
CA GLY A 187 -4.35 -23.06 -7.63
C GLY A 187 -5.19 -24.28 -8.01
N GLY A 188 -5.64 -24.40 -9.26
CA GLY A 188 -6.43 -25.54 -9.73
C GLY A 188 -7.93 -25.31 -9.88
N ALA A 189 -8.44 -24.07 -9.76
CA ALA A 189 -9.87 -23.77 -9.92
C ALA A 189 -10.45 -24.31 -11.24
N LEU A 190 -11.62 -24.96 -11.19
CA LEU A 190 -12.31 -25.47 -12.38
C LEU A 190 -12.71 -24.33 -13.32
N ASN A 191 -13.30 -23.28 -12.74
CA ASN A 191 -13.60 -22.04 -13.43
C ASN A 191 -13.51 -20.85 -12.46
N VAL A 192 -13.25 -19.68 -13.04
CA VAL A 192 -13.19 -18.42 -12.31
C VAL A 192 -13.97 -17.35 -13.05
N THR A 193 -14.79 -16.62 -12.31
CA THR A 193 -15.53 -15.46 -12.81
C THR A 193 -15.09 -14.22 -12.03
N GLY A 194 -14.54 -13.22 -12.70
CA GLY A 194 -14.18 -11.93 -12.12
C GLY A 194 -15.16 -10.84 -12.52
N ILE A 195 -15.61 -10.02 -11.57
CA ILE A 195 -16.55 -8.92 -11.78
C ILE A 195 -15.88 -7.59 -11.40
N ASP A 196 -15.89 -6.62 -12.30
CA ASP A 196 -15.47 -5.25 -12.01
C ASP A 196 -16.23 -4.23 -12.86
N THR A 197 -16.36 -2.98 -12.40
CA THR A 197 -17.04 -1.93 -13.17
C THR A 197 -16.10 -1.21 -14.14
N SER A 198 -14.78 -1.27 -13.90
CA SER A 198 -13.75 -0.54 -14.63
C SER A 198 -13.31 -1.27 -15.90
N PRO A 199 -13.55 -0.72 -17.10
CA PRO A 199 -13.07 -1.30 -18.35
C PRO A 199 -11.56 -1.49 -18.37
N LEU A 200 -10.81 -0.48 -17.90
CA LEU A 200 -9.34 -0.51 -17.86
C LEU A 200 -8.81 -1.62 -16.95
N ALA A 201 -9.48 -1.87 -15.82
CA ALA A 201 -9.09 -2.94 -14.91
C ALA A 201 -9.31 -4.32 -15.55
N LEU A 202 -10.44 -4.49 -16.24
CA LEU A 202 -10.75 -5.74 -16.93
C LEU A 202 -9.91 -5.98 -18.19
N GLU A 203 -9.52 -4.93 -18.91
CA GLU A 203 -8.53 -5.01 -19.99
C GLU A 203 -7.20 -5.53 -19.44
N LEU A 204 -6.71 -4.92 -18.35
CA LEU A 204 -5.49 -5.37 -17.68
C LEU A 204 -5.61 -6.80 -17.13
N ALA A 205 -6.77 -7.19 -16.61
CA ALA A 205 -7.02 -8.55 -16.14
C ALA A 205 -6.92 -9.58 -17.29
N LYS A 206 -7.45 -9.25 -18.47
CA LYS A 206 -7.34 -10.08 -19.68
C LYS A 206 -5.90 -10.14 -20.20
N GLU A 207 -5.17 -9.02 -20.19
CA GLU A 207 -3.74 -9.02 -20.51
C GLU A 207 -2.96 -9.94 -19.56
N ASN A 208 -3.27 -9.91 -18.26
CA ASN A 208 -2.64 -10.79 -17.27
C ASN A 208 -2.94 -12.28 -17.51
N VAL A 209 -4.13 -12.64 -18.01
CA VAL A 209 -4.44 -14.03 -18.41
C VAL A 209 -3.49 -14.50 -19.52
N VAL A 210 -3.31 -13.67 -20.55
CA VAL A 210 -2.40 -13.95 -21.68
C VAL A 210 -0.96 -14.04 -21.19
N LEU A 211 -0.49 -13.06 -20.41
CA LEU A 211 0.86 -13.01 -19.87
C LEU A 211 1.22 -14.24 -19.02
N ASN A 212 0.22 -14.83 -18.34
CA ASN A 212 0.41 -16.00 -17.49
C ASN A 212 0.13 -17.34 -18.20
N ASN A 213 -0.09 -17.35 -19.52
CA ASN A 213 -0.45 -18.53 -20.31
C ASN A 213 -1.62 -19.32 -19.69
N ILE A 214 -2.60 -18.61 -19.14
CA ILE A 214 -3.80 -19.21 -18.57
C ILE A 214 -4.79 -19.47 -19.70
N ASP A 215 -5.38 -20.68 -19.70
CA ASP A 215 -6.46 -21.03 -20.63
C ASP A 215 -7.66 -20.07 -20.45
N PRO A 216 -8.03 -19.29 -21.49
CA PRO A 216 -9.19 -18.40 -21.44
C PRO A 216 -10.51 -19.14 -21.17
N GLY A 217 -10.58 -20.46 -21.40
CA GLY A 217 -11.75 -21.27 -21.05
C GLY A 217 -11.96 -21.45 -19.55
N ARG A 218 -10.92 -21.24 -18.72
CA ARG A 218 -10.98 -21.40 -17.25
C ARG A 218 -11.28 -20.11 -16.49
N ILE A 219 -11.23 -18.96 -17.14
CA ILE A 219 -11.38 -17.65 -16.50
C ILE A 219 -12.12 -16.67 -17.38
N SER A 220 -13.12 -15.99 -16.80
CA SER A 220 -13.94 -14.99 -17.48
C SER A 220 -14.02 -13.71 -16.65
N PHE A 221 -14.09 -12.58 -17.33
CA PHE A 221 -14.20 -11.26 -16.71
C PHE A 221 -15.42 -10.53 -17.27
N LEU A 222 -16.31 -10.09 -16.39
CA LEU A 222 -17.56 -9.41 -16.75
C LEU A 222 -17.54 -7.98 -16.21
N ARG A 223 -17.96 -7.04 -17.08
CA ARG A 223 -18.12 -5.64 -16.70
C ARG A 223 -19.52 -5.43 -16.15
N GLU A 224 -19.64 -5.44 -14.82
CA GLU A 224 -20.93 -5.27 -14.15
C GLU A 224 -20.75 -4.65 -12.77
N ASP A 225 -21.80 -4.02 -12.26
CA ASP A 225 -21.85 -3.64 -10.84
C ASP A 225 -21.97 -4.90 -9.98
N ALA A 226 -21.21 -4.95 -8.89
CA ALA A 226 -21.18 -6.10 -7.98
C ALA A 226 -22.57 -6.45 -7.44
N THR A 227 -23.37 -5.45 -7.08
CA THR A 227 -24.70 -5.67 -6.49
C THR A 227 -25.68 -6.20 -7.54
N GLU A 228 -25.64 -5.64 -8.74
CA GLU A 228 -26.51 -6.08 -9.83
C GLU A 228 -26.15 -7.49 -10.31
N PHE A 229 -24.86 -7.79 -10.45
CA PHE A 229 -24.40 -9.15 -10.77
C PHE A 229 -24.91 -10.17 -9.74
N MET A 230 -24.75 -9.88 -8.45
CA MET A 230 -25.16 -10.79 -7.38
C MET A 230 -26.67 -11.02 -7.35
N LYS A 231 -27.49 -9.98 -7.61
CA LYS A 231 -28.95 -10.14 -7.77
C LYS A 231 -29.30 -11.01 -8.97
N GLY A 232 -28.63 -10.78 -10.10
CA GLY A 232 -28.83 -11.57 -11.31
C GLY A 232 -28.44 -13.04 -11.13
N ALA A 233 -27.30 -13.30 -10.48
CA ALA A 233 -26.83 -14.64 -10.16
C ALA A 233 -27.82 -15.39 -9.26
N LEU A 234 -28.40 -14.70 -8.27
CA LEU A 234 -29.44 -15.27 -7.41
C LEU A 234 -30.69 -15.67 -8.21
N LEU A 235 -31.13 -14.83 -9.15
CA LEU A 235 -32.28 -15.14 -10.03
C LEU A 235 -32.00 -16.31 -10.98
N ARG A 236 -30.75 -16.47 -11.43
CA ARG A 236 -30.31 -17.58 -12.28
C ARG A 236 -30.00 -18.86 -11.49
N ASN A 237 -30.10 -18.81 -10.15
CA ASN A 237 -29.73 -19.90 -9.26
C ASN A 237 -28.28 -20.39 -9.47
N GLU A 238 -27.39 -19.45 -9.77
CA GLU A 238 -25.95 -19.69 -9.92
C GLU A 238 -25.28 -19.79 -8.54
N SER A 239 -24.27 -20.65 -8.44
CA SER A 239 -23.51 -20.87 -7.21
C SER A 239 -22.04 -21.11 -7.49
N TRP A 240 -21.22 -20.74 -6.50
CA TRP A 240 -19.77 -20.88 -6.49
C TRP A 240 -19.34 -21.49 -5.16
N ASP A 241 -18.24 -22.23 -5.18
CA ASP A 241 -17.68 -22.88 -3.99
C ASP A 241 -16.88 -21.86 -3.16
N ILE A 242 -16.28 -20.86 -3.81
CA ILE A 242 -15.53 -19.78 -3.18
C ILE A 242 -16.01 -18.44 -3.75
N VAL A 243 -16.32 -17.49 -2.87
CA VAL A 243 -16.64 -16.10 -3.23
C VAL A 243 -15.66 -15.17 -2.52
N ILE A 244 -14.96 -14.34 -3.31
CA ILE A 244 -14.01 -13.34 -2.86
C ILE A 244 -14.67 -11.97 -3.04
N ILE A 245 -14.63 -11.14 -1.99
CA ILE A 245 -15.24 -9.82 -1.97
C ILE A 245 -14.21 -8.84 -1.42
N ASP A 246 -13.56 -8.07 -2.30
CA ASP A 246 -12.55 -7.04 -1.94
C ASP A 246 -12.97 -5.66 -2.48
N PRO A 247 -14.03 -5.04 -1.93
CA PRO A 247 -14.57 -3.81 -2.46
C PRO A 247 -13.71 -2.61 -2.08
N PRO A 248 -13.80 -1.49 -2.82
CA PRO A 248 -13.22 -0.22 -2.35
C PRO A 248 -13.83 0.19 -1.01
N LYS A 249 -13.19 1.12 -0.30
CA LYS A 249 -13.68 1.61 1.00
C LYS A 249 -15.14 2.10 0.89
N LEU A 250 -16.06 1.38 1.53
CA LEU A 250 -17.50 1.68 1.53
C LEU A 250 -17.93 2.65 2.66
N ALA A 251 -17.07 2.86 3.65
CA ALA A 251 -17.31 3.84 4.72
C ALA A 251 -16.71 5.19 4.32
N PRO A 252 -17.52 6.19 3.93
CA PRO A 252 -17.02 7.55 3.77
C PRO A 252 -16.55 8.07 5.13
N THR A 253 -15.51 8.92 5.09
CA THR A 253 -14.96 9.60 6.26
C THR A 253 -16.10 10.23 7.08
N LYS A 254 -16.16 10.00 8.40
CA LYS A 254 -17.00 10.82 9.29
C LYS A 254 -16.63 12.29 9.01
N LYS A 255 -17.61 13.09 8.57
CA LYS A 255 -17.48 14.54 8.50
C LYS A 255 -17.18 15.10 9.90
#